data_AF-A0A3Q9BIN2-F1
#
_entry.id   AF-A0A3Q9BIN2-F1
#
_cell.length_a   1.000
_cell.length_b   1.000
_cell.length_c   1.000
_cell.angle_alpha   90.00
_cell.angle_beta   90.00
_cell.angle_gamma   90.00
#
_symmetry.space_group_name_H-M   'P 1'
#
loop_
_entity.id
_entity.type
_entity.pdbx_description
1 polymer ?
#
loop_
_entity_poly.entity_id
_entity_poly.type
_entity_poly.pdbx_seq_one_letter_code
_entity_poly.pdbx_strand_id
1 'polypeptide(L)' 'MKFDFKPIFKSIFIILLFIVAAVALFAVGLMIGYGVLGDGEAMQVFERETWEHILEFIR' A
#
# COMPACT_ATOMS: atom_id res chain seq x y z
N MET A 1 40.67 -5.97 8.05
CA MET A 1 39.46 -5.91 7.21
C MET A 1 38.83 -4.54 7.39
N LYS A 2 38.68 -3.74 6.32
CA LYS A 2 37.92 -2.48 6.35
C LYS A 2 36.53 -2.79 5.81
N PHE A 3 35.52 -2.76 6.67
CA PHE A 3 34.12 -2.89 6.22
C PHE A 3 33.69 -1.59 5.54
N ASP A 4 33.21 -1.67 4.30
CA ASP A 4 32.59 -0.55 3.61
C ASP A 4 31.06 -0.66 3.72
N PHE A 5 30.46 0.21 4.52
CA PHE A 5 29.02 0.22 4.79
C PHE A 5 28.19 0.96 3.73
N LYS A 6 28.83 1.75 2.85
CA LYS A 6 28.16 2.51 1.78
C LYS A 6 27.21 1.66 0.91
N PRO A 7 27.59 0.44 0.43
CA PRO A 7 26.68 -0.38 -0.36
C PRO A 7 25.45 -0.84 0.43
N ILE A 8 25.59 -1.10 1.73
CA ILE A 8 24.48 -1.56 2.59
C ILE A 8 23.43 -0.45 2.72
N PHE A 9 23.85 0.78 3.04
CA PHE A 9 22.92 1.90 3.14
C PHE A 9 22.21 2.21 1.82
N LYS A 10 22.93 2.13 0.70
CA LYS A 10 22.34 2.30 -0.63
C LYS A 10 21.26 1.25 -0.90
N SER A 11 21.53 -0.01 -0.59
CA SER A 11 20.56 -1.09 -0.77
C SER A 11 19.32 -0.91 0.11
N ILE A 12 19.51 -0.57 1.39
CA ILE A 12 18.39 -0.31 2.32
C ILE A 12 17.52 0.84 1.81
N PHE A 13 18.13 1.93 1.34
CA PHE A 13 17.40 3.07 0.79
C PHE A 13 16.56 2.69 -0.44
N ILE A 14 17.13 1.92 -1.37
CA ILE A 14 16.41 1.43 -2.55
C ILE A 14 15.24 0.53 -2.14
N ILE A 15 15.46 -0.41 -1.21
CA ILE A 15 14.41 -1.30 -0.71
C ILE A 15 13.26 -0.50 -0.10
N LEU A 16 13.58 0.52 0.73
CA LEU A 16 12.56 1.39 1.32
C LEU A 16 11.75 2.13 0.26
N LEU A 17 12.43 2.68 -0.76
CA LEU A 17 11.76 3.35 -1.88
C LEU A 17 10.82 2.40 -2.64
N PHE A 18 11.25 1.16 -2.88
CA PHE A 18 10.42 0.13 -3.50
C PHE A 18 9.19 -0.21 -2.65
N ILE A 19 9.35 -0.34 -1.33
CA ILE A 19 8.22 -0.61 -0.42
C ILE A 19 7.20 0.53 -0.46
N VAL A 20 7.67 1.79 -0.40
CA VAL A 20 6.78 2.96 -0.47
C VAL A 20 6.04 3.00 -1.81
N ALA A 21 6.75 2.75 -2.92
CA ALA A 21 6.12 2.68 -4.24
C ALA A 21 5.08 1.55 -4.33
N ALA A 22 5.37 0.37 -3.78
CA ALA A 22 4.45 -0.75 -3.77
C ALA A 22 3.17 -0.44 -2.97
N VAL A 23 3.31 0.16 -1.77
CA VAL A 23 2.16 0.57 -0.95
C VAL A 23 1.34 1.64 -1.65
N ALA A 24 1.99 2.63 -2.29
CA ALA A 24 1.29 3.66 -3.05
C ALA A 24 0.49 3.07 -4.23
N LEU A 25 1.12 2.18 -5.02
CA LEU A 25 0.44 1.50 -6.13
C LEU A 25 -0.72 0.62 -5.63
N PHE A 26 -0.54 -0.07 -4.51
CA PHE A 26 -1.60 -0.85 -3.90
C PHE A 26 -2.78 0.02 -3.46
N ALA A 27 -2.53 1.15 -2.78
CA ALA A 27 -3.56 2.09 -2.37
C ALA A 27 -4.32 2.67 -3.57
N VAL A 28 -3.61 3.07 -4.63
CA VAL A 28 -4.23 3.53 -5.88
C VAL A 28 -5.07 2.42 -6.52
N GLY A 29 -4.59 1.18 -6.52
CA GLY A 29 -5.34 0.02 -6.99
C GLY A 29 -6.64 -0.19 -6.22
N LEU A 30 -6.60 -0.08 -4.89
CA LEU A 30 -7.80 -0.14 -4.04
C LEU A 30 -8.78 1.00 -4.35
N MET A 31 -8.29 2.24 -4.48
CA MET A 31 -9.12 3.40 -4.81
C MET A 31 -9.84 3.22 -6.14
N ILE A 32 -9.14 2.70 -7.17
CA ILE A 32 -9.73 2.44 -8.48
C ILE A 32 -10.74 1.28 -8.38
N GLY A 33 -10.38 0.18 -7.73
CA GLY A 33 -11.25 -0.98 -7.60
C GLY A 33 -12.52 -0.68 -6.80
N TYR A 34 -12.39 -0.05 -5.64
CA TYR A 34 -13.51 0.29 -4.78
C TYR A 34 -14.33 1.45 -5.35
N GLY A 35 -13.65 2.49 -5.83
CA GLY A 35 -14.32 3.73 -6.25
C GLY A 35 -14.90 3.70 -7.66
N VAL A 36 -14.13 3.20 -8.64
CA VAL A 36 -14.55 3.20 -10.05
C VAL A 36 -15.35 1.95 -10.40
N LEU A 37 -14.98 0.79 -9.86
CA LEU A 37 -15.67 -0.47 -10.17
C LEU A 37 -16.74 -0.84 -9.12
N GLY A 38 -16.60 -0.38 -7.88
CA GLY A 38 -17.45 -0.75 -6.75
C GLY A 38 -18.49 0.31 -6.34
N ASP A 39 -18.65 1.39 -7.12
CA ASP A 39 -19.54 2.53 -6.85
C ASP A 39 -19.33 3.23 -5.48
N GLY A 40 -18.24 2.93 -4.77
CA GLY A 40 -17.88 3.58 -3.50
C GLY A 40 -17.14 4.90 -3.69
N GLU A 41 -16.90 5.65 -2.61
CA GLU A 41 -15.96 6.77 -2.68
C GLU A 41 -14.52 6.27 -2.53
N ALA A 42 -13.64 6.67 -3.45
CA ALA A 42 -12.26 6.17 -3.49
C ALA A 42 -11.50 6.33 -2.17
N MET A 43 -11.77 7.37 -1.39
CA MET A 43 -11.09 7.63 -0.11
C MET A 43 -11.55 6.71 1.03
N GLN A 44 -12.73 6.10 0.92
CA GLN A 44 -13.28 5.21 1.95
C GLN A 44 -12.46 3.92 2.10
N VAL A 45 -11.59 3.58 1.14
CA VAL A 45 -10.66 2.44 1.29
C VAL A 45 -9.72 2.57 2.50
N PHE A 46 -9.54 3.78 3.03
CA PHE A 46 -8.78 4.03 4.26
C PHE A 46 -9.63 4.08 5.53
N GLU A 47 -10.94 4.02 5.40
CA GLU A 47 -11.86 3.99 6.53
C GLU A 47 -11.97 2.57 7.05
N ARG A 48 -11.86 2.42 8.38
CA ARG A 48 -12.00 1.12 9.03
C ARG A 48 -13.39 0.51 8.80
N GLU A 49 -14.42 1.34 8.76
CA GLU A 49 -15.81 0.93 8.58
C GLU A 49 -16.02 0.17 7.26
N THR A 50 -15.41 0.63 6.16
CA THR A 50 -15.45 -0.05 4.86
C THR A 50 -14.93 -1.49 4.94
N TRP A 51 -13.86 -1.73 5.70
CA TRP A 51 -13.32 -3.08 5.88
C TRP A 51 -14.20 -3.94 6.80
N GLU A 52 -14.82 -3.34 7.83
CA GLU A 52 -15.80 -4.03 8.66
C GLU A 52 -17.00 -4.48 7.81
N HIS A 53 -17.56 -3.60 6.98
CA HIS A 53 -18.63 -3.94 6.03
C HIS A 53 -18.24 -5.05 5.04
N ILE A 54 -17.03 -5.00 4.46
CA ILE A 54 -16.54 -6.04 3.54
C ILE A 54 -16.39 -7.38 4.26
N LEU A 55 -15.83 -7.39 5.48
CA LEU A 55 -15.64 -8.61 6.25
C LEU A 55 -16.96 -9.20 6.73
N GLU A 56 -17.93 -8.36 7.10
CA GLU A 56 -19.29 -8.78 7.42
C GLU A 56 -20.01 -9.34 6.19
N PHE A 57 -19.81 -8.75 5.01
CA PHE A 57 -20.37 -9.26 3.76
C PHE A 57 -19.81 -10.64 3.37
N ILE A 58 -18.52 -10.89 3.61
CA ILE A 58 -17.87 -12.17 3.30
C ILE A 58 -18.26 -13.26 4.30
N ARG A 59 -18.55 -12.87 5.55
CA ARG A 59 -18.89 -13.79 6.65
C ARG A 59 -20.24 -14.47 6.43
#